data_AF-A0A364US04-F1
#
_entry.id   AF-A0A364US04-F1
#
_cell.length_a   1.000
_cell.length_b   1.000
_cell.length_c   1.000
_cell.angle_alpha   90.00
_cell.angle_beta   90.00
_cell.angle_gamma   90.00
#
_symmetry.space_group_name_H-M   'P 1'
#
loop_
_entity.id
_entity.type
_entity.pdbx_description
1 polymer ?
#
loop_
_entity_poly.entity_id
_entity_poly.type
_entity_poly.pdbx_seq_one_letter_code
_entity_poly.pdbx_strand_id
1 'polypeptide(L)'
;MNSQETLNHIELKLTQLITHTEMLKYYLVSHYSKFEPSLNEFNTFIIKESNWIKTNSTNRNCTSLSHFTHYQNLIAYLVEYPLHTINYGDIFHHIIEYQNMIYRTLIQFKDHTF
;
A
#
# COMPACT_ATOMS: atom_id res chain seq x y z
N MET A 1 -17.56 -5.27 9.23
CA MET A 1 -16.49 -4.71 10.08
C MET A 1 -17.02 -3.51 10.83
N ASN A 2 -16.66 -3.39 12.11
CA ASN A 2 -16.82 -2.17 12.90
C ASN A 2 -15.63 -1.22 12.67
N SER A 3 -15.68 -0.01 13.23
CA SER A 3 -14.66 1.02 13.01
C SER A 3 -13.27 0.59 13.52
N GLN A 4 -13.17 -0.11 14.65
CA GLN A 4 -11.88 -0.58 15.17
C GLN A 4 -11.25 -1.65 14.27
N GLU A 5 -12.06 -2.60 13.79
CA GLU A 5 -11.58 -3.63 12.84
C GLU A 5 -11.05 -2.98 11.57
N THR A 6 -11.70 -1.93 11.08
CA THR A 6 -11.26 -1.16 9.91
C THR A 6 -9.94 -0.45 10.16
N LEU A 7 -9.78 0.19 11.32
CA LEU A 7 -8.52 0.82 11.69
C LEU A 7 -7.37 -0.21 11.77
N ASN A 8 -7.59 -1.32 12.47
CA ASN A 8 -6.59 -2.40 12.59
C ASN A 8 -6.21 -2.98 11.23
N HIS A 9 -7.19 -3.15 10.32
CA HIS A 9 -6.93 -3.59 8.96
C HIS A 9 -6.04 -2.58 8.22
N ILE A 10 -6.39 -1.29 8.23
CA ILE A 10 -5.61 -0.24 7.55
C ILE A 10 -4.16 -0.23 8.05
N GLU A 11 -3.94 -0.23 9.37
CA GLU A 11 -2.59 -0.22 9.95
C GLU A 11 -1.77 -1.44 9.52
N LEU A 12 -2.38 -2.63 9.58
CA LEU A 12 -1.74 -3.88 9.17
C LEU A 12 -1.31 -3.80 7.69
N LYS A 13 -2.19 -3.31 6.82
CA LYS A 13 -1.93 -3.26 5.38
C LYS A 13 -0.89 -2.24 4.99
N LEU A 14 -0.89 -1.07 5.62
CA LEU A 14 0.17 -0.08 5.45
C LEU A 14 1.53 -0.64 5.88
N THR A 15 1.58 -1.36 7.01
CA THR A 15 2.82 -2.01 7.49
C THR A 15 3.30 -3.10 6.51
N GLN A 16 2.38 -3.90 5.98
CA GLN A 16 2.69 -4.92 4.97
C GLN A 16 3.21 -4.28 3.68
N LEU A 17 2.59 -3.20 3.20
CA LEU A 17 3.04 -2.47 2.01
C LEU A 17 4.46 -1.90 2.17
N ILE A 18 4.78 -1.31 3.33
CA ILE A 18 6.15 -0.86 3.64
C ILE A 18 7.12 -2.04 3.58
N THR A 19 6.76 -3.17 4.20
CA THR A 19 7.58 -4.38 4.20
C THR A 19 7.82 -4.90 2.77
N HIS A 20 6.79 -4.91 1.92
CA HIS A 20 6.95 -5.29 0.51
C HIS A 20 7.87 -4.32 -0.23
N THR A 21 7.76 -3.00 -0.03
CA THR A 21 8.69 -2.04 -0.66
C THR A 21 10.14 -2.24 -0.22
N GLU A 22 10.41 -2.60 1.03
CA GLU A 22 11.75 -2.98 1.48
C GLU A 22 12.26 -4.24 0.78
N MET A 23 11.41 -5.28 0.67
CA MET A 23 11.77 -6.50 -0.05
C MET A 23 12.06 -6.25 -1.53
N LEU A 24 11.29 -5.37 -2.18
CA LEU A 24 11.53 -4.97 -3.56
C LEU A 24 12.90 -4.30 -3.73
N LYS A 25 13.24 -3.34 -2.86
CA LYS A 25 14.58 -2.72 -2.88
C LYS A 25 15.68 -3.76 -2.68
N TYR A 26 15.51 -4.64 -1.69
CA TYR A 26 16.47 -5.70 -1.40
C TYR A 26 16.67 -6.66 -2.58
N TYR A 27 15.60 -7.14 -3.20
CA TYR A 27 15.69 -8.07 -4.32
C TYR A 27 16.20 -7.40 -5.60
N LEU A 28 15.88 -6.13 -5.82
CA LEU A 28 16.43 -5.36 -6.93
C LEU A 28 17.95 -5.22 -6.83
N VAL A 29 18.49 -5.03 -5.63
CA VAL A 29 19.94 -4.82 -5.41
C VAL A 29 20.71 -6.13 -5.23
N SER A 30 20.12 -7.14 -4.58
CA SER A 30 20.88 -8.30 -4.05
C SER A 30 20.39 -9.68 -4.50
N HIS A 31 19.14 -9.82 -4.97
CA HIS A 31 18.62 -11.11 -5.45
C HIS A 31 17.67 -10.94 -6.62
N TYR A 32 18.25 -10.59 -7.76
CA TYR A 32 17.51 -10.19 -8.95
C TYR A 32 16.46 -11.21 -9.42
N SER A 33 16.75 -12.52 -9.32
CA SER A 33 15.80 -13.58 -9.70
C SER A 33 14.49 -13.58 -8.91
N LYS A 34 14.47 -12.93 -7.74
CA LYS A 34 13.27 -12.79 -6.90
C LYS A 34 12.54 -11.47 -7.13
N PHE A 35 13.14 -10.52 -7.86
CA PHE A 35 12.59 -9.18 -8.00
C PHE A 35 11.25 -9.16 -8.73
N GLU A 36 11.18 -9.69 -9.95
CA GLU A 36 9.93 -9.71 -10.72
C GLU A 36 8.79 -10.48 -10.04
N PRO A 37 9.03 -11.68 -9.45
CA PRO A 37 8.01 -12.34 -8.63
C PRO A 37 7.48 -11.46 -7.50
N SER A 38 8.37 -10.81 -6.73
CA SER A 38 7.95 -9.94 -5.63
C SER A 38 7.27 -8.66 -6.11
N LEU A 39 7.63 -8.13 -7.28
CA LEU A 39 6.94 -7.00 -7.90
C LEU A 39 5.49 -7.36 -8.25
N ASN A 40 5.29 -8.55 -8.83
CA ASN A 40 3.97 -9.06 -9.13
C ASN A 40 3.14 -9.31 -7.86
N GLU A 41 3.76 -9.80 -6.80
CA GLU A 41 3.12 -9.96 -5.49
C GLU A 41 2.67 -8.61 -4.91
N PHE A 42 3.52 -7.58 -4.97
CA PHE A 42 3.19 -6.23 -4.52
C PHE A 42 2.01 -5.64 -5.30
N ASN A 43 2.04 -5.69 -6.63
CA ASN A 43 0.94 -5.20 -7.46
C ASN A 43 -0.36 -5.99 -7.20
N THR A 44 -0.28 -7.31 -7.03
CA THR A 44 -1.42 -8.17 -6.68
C THR A 44 -2.00 -7.81 -5.30
N PHE A 45 -1.15 -7.50 -4.34
CA PHE A 45 -1.55 -7.07 -3.00
C PHE A 45 -2.40 -5.80 -3.08
N ILE A 46 -1.92 -4.78 -3.81
CA ILE A 46 -2.62 -3.50 -3.98
C ILE A 46 -3.99 -3.72 -4.64
N ILE A 47 -4.08 -4.56 -5.66
CA ILE A 47 -5.34 -4.88 -6.33
C ILE A 47 -6.34 -5.55 -5.37
N LYS A 48 -5.87 -6.49 -4.53
CA LYS A 48 -6.71 -7.12 -3.51
C LYS A 48 -7.24 -6.11 -2.50
N GLU A 49 -6.39 -5.18 -2.06
CA GLU A 49 -6.81 -4.12 -1.14
C GLU A 49 -7.81 -3.15 -1.79
N SER A 50 -7.64 -2.82 -3.08
CA SER A 50 -8.61 -2.02 -3.83
C SER A 50 -10.00 -2.69 -3.87
N ASN A 51 -10.04 -4.02 -4.07
CA ASN A 51 -11.29 -4.77 -4.03
C ASN A 51 -11.91 -4.81 -2.63
N TRP A 52 -11.08 -4.93 -1.58
CA TRP A 52 -11.54 -4.86 -0.19
C TRP A 52 -12.15 -3.48 0.12
N ILE A 53 -11.51 -2.38 -0.31
CA ILE A 53 -12.05 -1.02 -0.17
C ILE A 53 -13.41 -0.90 -0.86
N LYS A 54 -13.53 -1.35 -2.11
CA LYS A 54 -14.81 -1.31 -2.85
C LYS A 54 -15.93 -2.09 -2.16
N THR A 55 -15.58 -3.21 -1.54
CA THR A 55 -16.57 -4.04 -0.81
C THR A 55 -17.02 -3.35 0.48
N ASN A 56 -16.13 -2.61 1.15
CA ASN A 56 -16.41 -1.98 2.44
C ASN A 56 -16.82 -0.50 2.34
N SER A 57 -16.67 0.15 1.19
CA SER A 57 -17.04 1.56 0.97
C SER A 57 -18.55 1.82 1.02
N THR A 58 -19.38 0.79 0.93
CA THR A 58 -20.84 0.90 1.11
C THR A 58 -21.26 0.87 2.59
N ASN A 59 -20.35 0.51 3.49
CA ASN A 59 -20.61 0.46 4.93
C ASN A 59 -20.37 1.84 5.56
N ARG A 60 -21.46 2.50 6.01
CA ARG A 60 -21.42 3.85 6.61
C ARG A 60 -20.52 3.97 7.84
N ASN A 61 -20.24 2.87 8.53
CA ASN A 61 -19.35 2.85 9.69
C ASN A 61 -17.86 2.92 9.31
N CYS A 62 -17.52 2.67 8.04
CA CYS A 62 -16.16 2.75 7.50
C CYS A 62 -15.90 4.09 6.81
N THR A 63 -16.89 4.63 6.08
CA THR A 63 -16.71 5.83 5.24
C THR A 63 -16.74 7.16 5.97
N SER A 64 -17.15 7.18 7.25
CA SER A 64 -17.11 8.38 8.09
C SER A 64 -15.73 8.67 8.69
N LEU A 65 -14.76 7.75 8.55
CA LEU A 65 -13.40 7.91 9.04
C LEU A 65 -12.55 8.60 7.96
N SER A 66 -12.00 9.78 8.27
CA SER A 66 -11.04 10.49 7.41
C SER A 66 -9.86 9.60 6.99
N HIS A 67 -9.44 8.70 7.89
CA HIS A 67 -8.40 7.69 7.64
C HIS A 67 -8.73 6.70 6.51
N PHE A 68 -10.00 6.30 6.40
CA PHE A 68 -10.44 5.40 5.35
C PHE A 68 -10.35 6.06 3.98
N THR A 69 -10.77 7.34 3.88
CA THR A 69 -10.65 8.10 2.63
C THR A 69 -9.18 8.29 2.22
N HIS A 70 -8.30 8.61 3.17
CA HIS A 70 -6.88 8.78 2.86
C HIS A 70 -6.22 7.47 2.41
N TYR A 71 -6.50 6.37 3.12
CA TYR A 71 -6.07 5.03 2.71
C TYR A 71 -6.63 4.64 1.34
N GLN A 72 -7.91 4.92 1.08
CA GLN A 72 -8.54 4.67 -0.21
C GLN A 72 -7.84 5.43 -1.35
N ASN A 73 -7.50 6.70 -1.13
CA ASN A 73 -6.80 7.51 -2.13
C ASN A 73 -5.40 6.97 -2.42
N LEU A 74 -4.65 6.56 -1.37
CA LEU A 74 -3.36 5.90 -1.54
C LEU A 74 -3.48 4.64 -2.41
N ILE A 75 -4.39 3.72 -2.04
CA ILE A 75 -4.56 2.47 -2.80
C ILE A 75 -5.02 2.73 -4.23
N ALA A 76 -5.92 3.71 -4.44
CA ALA A 76 -6.36 4.09 -5.79
C ALA A 76 -5.19 4.57 -6.65
N TYR A 77 -4.33 5.44 -6.11
CA TYR A 77 -3.13 5.91 -6.78
C TYR A 77 -2.19 4.75 -7.13
N LEU A 78 -1.92 3.84 -6.20
CA LEU A 78 -1.05 2.69 -6.42
C LEU A 78 -1.60 1.70 -7.46
N VAL A 79 -2.93 1.58 -7.60
CA VAL A 79 -3.57 0.79 -8.68
C VAL A 79 -3.44 1.48 -10.02
N GLU A 80 -3.67 2.80 -10.07
CA GLU A 80 -3.63 3.58 -11.30
C GLU A 80 -2.22 3.64 -11.89
N TYR A 81 -1.22 3.65 -11.02
CA TYR A 81 0.19 3.67 -11.37
C TYR A 81 0.88 2.43 -10.77
N PRO A 82 0.79 1.22 -11.37
CA PRO A 82 1.49 0.06 -10.86
C PRO A 82 3.00 0.19 -11.10
N LEU A 83 3.80 -0.48 -10.27
CA LEU A 83 5.24 -0.57 -10.53
C LEU A 83 5.50 -1.55 -11.68
N HIS A 84 6.34 -1.15 -12.64
CA HIS A 84 6.68 -1.95 -13.83
C HIS A 84 8.18 -1.91 -14.12
N THR A 85 8.75 -3.04 -14.57
CA THR A 85 10.14 -3.19 -14.98
C THR A 85 10.41 -2.58 -16.36
N ILE A 86 10.35 -1.25 -16.47
CA ILE A 86 10.69 -0.52 -17.71
C ILE A 86 12.18 -0.13 -17.71
N ASN A 87 12.69 0.36 -16.57
CA ASN A 87 14.10 0.72 -16.35
C ASN A 87 14.45 0.56 -14.85
N TYR A 88 15.61 -0.05 -14.53
CA TYR A 88 15.99 -0.40 -13.15
C TYR A 88 16.37 0.80 -12.27
N GLY A 89 16.94 1.86 -12.85
CA GLY A 89 17.19 3.09 -12.10
C GLY A 89 15.88 3.76 -11.70
N ASP A 90 14.96 3.85 -12.66
CA ASP A 90 13.66 4.49 -12.51
C ASP A 90 12.77 3.68 -11.54
N ILE A 91 12.81 2.36 -11.60
CA ILE A 91 11.98 1.53 -10.70
C ILE A 91 12.45 1.62 -9.24
N PHE A 92 13.76 1.72 -8.97
CA PHE A 92 14.25 1.90 -7.60
C PHE A 92 13.75 3.24 -7.02
N HIS A 93 13.78 4.30 -7.83
CA HIS A 93 13.24 5.60 -7.46
C HIS A 93 11.74 5.52 -7.14
N HIS A 94 10.95 4.92 -8.02
CA HIS A 94 9.50 4.76 -7.80
C HIS A 94 9.16 3.90 -6.58
N ILE A 95 9.94 2.85 -6.29
CA ILE A 95 9.77 2.05 -5.06
C ILE A 95 9.94 2.94 -3.81
N ILE A 96 10.95 3.83 -3.81
CA ILE A 96 11.18 4.78 -2.71
C ILE A 96 10.04 5.79 -2.61
N GLU A 97 9.58 6.35 -3.72
CA GLU A 97 8.43 7.26 -3.73
C GLU A 97 7.20 6.60 -3.12
N TYR A 98 6.91 5.36 -3.51
CA TYR A 98 5.73 4.63 -3.03
C TYR A 98 5.86 4.33 -1.54
N GLN A 99 7.04 3.86 -1.12
CA GLN A 99 7.32 3.65 0.29
C GLN A 99 7.11 4.92 1.13
N ASN A 100 7.57 6.08 0.64
CA ASN A 100 7.39 7.36 1.32
C ASN A 100 5.91 7.76 1.41
N MET A 101 5.13 7.56 0.35
CA MET A 101 3.69 7.83 0.37
C MET A 101 2.96 6.93 1.38
N ILE A 102 3.29 5.63 1.39
CA ILE A 102 2.72 4.65 2.32
C ILE A 102 3.09 5.01 3.76
N TYR A 103 4.36 5.34 4.01
CA TYR A 103 4.86 5.70 5.34
C TYR A 103 4.21 6.98 5.87
N ARG A 104 4.06 8.02 5.03
CA ARG A 104 3.34 9.24 5.40
C ARG A 104 1.88 8.96 5.75
N THR A 105 1.22 8.09 4.98
CA THR A 105 -0.15 7.66 5.25
C THR A 105 -0.23 6.93 6.60
N LEU A 106 0.75 6.07 6.92
CA LEU A 106 0.81 5.37 8.21
C LEU A 106 1.06 6.32 9.39
N ILE A 107 1.93 7.31 9.25
CA ILE A 107 2.13 8.34 10.30
C ILE A 107 0.85 9.11 10.54
N GLN A 108 0.24 9.64 9.47
CA GLN A 108 -1.02 10.40 9.58
C GLN A 108 -2.13 9.55 10.19
N PHE A 109 -2.18 8.26 9.86
CA PHE A 109 -3.08 7.31 10.51
C PHE A 109 -2.82 7.25 12.02
N LYS A 110 -1.56 7.04 12.45
CA LYS A 110 -1.20 6.90 13.87
C LYS A 110 -1.41 8.17 14.68
N ASP A 111 -1.02 9.33 14.15
CA ASP A 111 -1.10 10.63 14.83
C ASP A 111 -2.55 11.06 15.17
N HIS A 112 -3.54 10.42 14.58
CA HIS A 112 -4.95 10.74 14.73
C HIS A 112 -5.78 9.62 15.38
N THR A 113 -5.17 8.45 15.62
CA THR A 113 -5.80 7.31 16.30
C THR A 113 -5.35 7.15 17.76
N PHE A 114 -4.37 7.93 18.21
CA PHE A 114 -3.87 8.02 19.59
C PHE A 114 -4.02 9.45 20.12
#